data_AF-A0A839HDI8-F1
#
_entry.id   AF-A0A839HDI8-F1
#
_cell.length_a   1.000
_cell.length_b   1.000
_cell.length_c   1.000
_cell.angle_alpha   90.00
_cell.angle_beta   90.00
_cell.angle_gamma   90.00
#
_symmetry.space_group_name_H-M   'P 1'
#
loop_
_entity.id
_entity.type
_entity.pdbx_description
1 polymer ?
#
loop_
_entity_poly.entity_id
_entity_poly.type
_entity_poly.pdbx_seq_one_letter_code
_entity_poly.pdbx_strand_id
1 'polypeptide(L)' 'MKYSVVLEQSEEGIAVFVPGLPGCHSQGATEAEALANIVDAIIEYLAVINELTRGKTVRDIEIAA' A
#
# COMPACT_ATOMS: atom_id res chain seq x y z
N MET A 1 5.15 -1.40 -10.30
CA MET A 1 5.86 -1.24 -9.01
C MET A 1 5.61 -2.48 -8.18
N LYS A 2 6.54 -2.86 -7.30
CA LYS A 2 6.37 -3.99 -6.38
C LYS A 2 6.42 -3.43 -4.95
N TYR A 3 5.39 -3.73 -4.17
CA TYR A 3 5.31 -3.37 -2.76
C TYR A 3 5.33 -4.64 -1.92
N SER A 4 6.11 -4.63 -0.85
CA SER A 4 5.98 -5.63 0.21
C SER A 4 4.81 -5.27 1.09
N VAL A 5 4.00 -6.26 1.45
CA VAL A 5 2.90 -6.11 2.41
C VAL A 5 3.15 -7.02 3.59
N VAL A 6 2.64 -6.63 4.74
CA VAL A 6 2.64 -7.45 5.97
C VAL A 6 1.20 -7.87 6.22
N LEU A 7 1.01 -9.17 6.46
CA LEU A 7 -0.28 -9.77 6.79
C LEU A 7 -0.29 -10.14 8.28
N GLU A 8 -1.34 -9.76 8.99
CA GLU A 8 -1.54 -10.07 10.39
C GLU A 8 -2.89 -10.77 10.56
N GLN A 9 -2.86 -12.02 11.04
CA GLN A 9 -4.07 -12.80 11.26
C GLN A 9 -4.69 -12.47 12.63
N SER A 10 -6.01 -12.41 12.69
CA SER A 10 -6.79 -12.23 13.91
C SER A 10 -8.05 -13.12 13.89
N GLU A 11 -8.80 -13.12 14.99
CA GLU A 11 -10.10 -13.80 15.06
C GLU A 11 -11.16 -13.17 14.14
N GLU A 12 -10.95 -11.91 13.71
CA GLU A 12 -11.87 -11.13 12.88
C GLU A 12 -11.51 -11.17 11.39
N GLY A 13 -10.38 -11.80 11.02
CA GLY A 13 -9.90 -11.90 9.64
C GLY A 13 -8.40 -11.68 9.51
N ILE A 14 -7.98 -11.05 8.41
CA ILE A 14 -6.58 -10.75 8.10
C ILE A 14 -6.44 -9.26 7.84
N ALA A 15 -5.71 -8.59 8.71
CA ALA A 15 -5.26 -7.22 8.49
C ALA A 15 -4.03 -7.22 7.59
N VAL A 16 -3.89 -6.16 6.80
CA VAL A 16 -2.78 -6.01 5.86
C VAL A 16 -2.33 -4.56 5.78
N PHE A 17 -1.02 -4.33 5.69
CA PHE A 17 -0.48 -2.98 5.51
C PHE A 17 0.80 -2.97 4.69
N VAL A 18 1.15 -1.80 4.16
CA VAL A 18 2.34 -1.59 3.32
C VAL A 18 3.41 -0.82 4.11
N PRO A 19 4.51 -1.44 4.56
CA PRO A 19 5.54 -0.72 5.32
C PRO A 19 6.14 0.47 4.56
N GLY A 20 6.20 0.38 3.23
CA GLY A 20 6.72 1.45 2.36
C GLY A 20 5.73 2.58 2.07
N LEU A 21 4.46 2.47 2.45
CA LEU A 21 3.42 3.48 2.23
C LEU A 21 2.65 3.73 3.55
N PRO A 22 3.17 4.62 4.42
CA PRO A 22 2.52 4.91 5.70
C PRO A 22 1.06 5.32 5.52
N GLY A 23 0.16 4.66 6.25
CA GLY A 23 -1.28 4.91 6.19
C GLY A 23 -2.05 3.98 5.25
N CYS A 24 -1.39 3.20 4.38
CA CYS A 24 -2.05 2.15 3.61
C CYS A 24 -2.28 0.92 4.48
N HIS A 25 -3.48 0.82 5.04
CA HIS A 25 -3.98 -0.34 5.77
C HIS A 25 -5.28 -0.82 5.14
N SER A 26 -5.50 -2.13 5.18
CA SER A 26 -6.74 -2.75 4.75
C SER A 26 -6.95 -4.06 5.51
N GLN A 27 -8.05 -4.76 5.25
CA GLN A 27 -8.37 -6.04 5.86
C GLN A 27 -9.27 -6.89 4.96
N GLY A 28 -9.36 -8.19 5.23
CA GLY A 28 -10.32 -9.09 4.59
C GLY A 28 -10.53 -10.36 5.42
N ALA A 29 -11.62 -11.09 5.18
CA ALA A 29 -11.89 -12.36 5.85
C ALA A 29 -10.94 -13.48 5.39
N THR A 30 -10.32 -13.32 4.21
CA THR A 30 -9.32 -14.24 3.65
C THR A 30 -8.08 -13.47 3.19
N GLU A 31 -6.96 -14.18 3.02
CA GLU A 31 -5.72 -13.58 2.49
C GLU A 31 -5.96 -12.98 1.10
N ALA A 32 -6.70 -13.68 0.24
CA ALA A 32 -7.03 -13.21 -1.10
C ALA A 32 -7.84 -11.90 -1.07
N GLU A 33 -8.80 -11.80 -0.15
CA GLU A 33 -9.61 -10.59 0.03
C GLU A 33 -8.78 -9.43 0.60
N ALA A 34 -7.98 -9.69 1.64
CA ALA A 34 -7.10 -8.67 2.21
C ALA A 34 -6.12 -8.13 1.15
N LEU A 35 -5.55 -9.02 0.34
CA LEU A 35 -4.67 -8.66 -0.77
C LEU A 35 -5.39 -7.87 -1.88
N ALA A 36 -6.64 -8.21 -2.20
CA ALA A 36 -7.44 -7.42 -3.13
C ALA A 36 -7.69 -6.01 -2.57
N ASN A 37 -8.12 -5.92 -1.32
CA ASN A 37 -8.48 -4.65 -0.69
C ASN A 37 -7.26 -3.74 -0.46
N ILE A 38 -6.06 -4.29 -0.21
CA ILE A 38 -4.84 -3.46 -0.08
C ILE A 38 -4.36 -2.95 -1.44
N VAL A 39 -4.64 -3.65 -2.55
CA VAL A 39 -4.34 -3.16 -3.90
C VAL A 39 -5.13 -1.88 -4.18
N ASP A 40 -6.42 -1.86 -3.85
CA ASP A 40 -7.25 -0.67 -4.01
C ASP A 40 -6.73 0.50 -3.16
N ALA A 41 -6.38 0.25 -1.90
CA ALA A 41 -5.79 1.26 -1.02
C ALA A 41 -4.46 1.83 -1.55
N ILE A 42 -3.60 1.00 -2.17
CA ILE A 42 -2.36 1.45 -2.81
C ILE A 42 -2.68 2.31 -4.03
N ILE A 43 -3.65 1.93 -4.85
CA ILE A 43 -4.05 2.69 -6.04
C ILE A 43 -4.55 4.09 -5.64
N GLU A 44 -5.42 4.16 -4.65
CA GLU A 44 -5.94 5.44 -4.12
C GLU A 44 -4.83 6.32 -3.55
N TYR A 45 -3.92 5.73 -2.77
CA TYR A 45 -2.76 6.44 -2.23
C TYR A 45 -1.90 7.05 -3.35
N LEU A 46 -1.55 6.26 -4.37
CA LEU A 46 -0.74 6.71 -5.49
C LEU A 46 -1.45 7.78 -6.32
N ALA A 47 -2.78 7.72 -6.45
CA ALA A 47 -3.56 8.78 -7.09
C ALA A 47 -3.38 10.11 -6.35
N VAL A 48 -3.48 10.11 -5.01
CA VAL A 48 -3.25 11.30 -4.19
C VAL A 48 -1.81 11.81 -4.32
N ILE A 49 -0.81 10.93 -4.31
CA ILE A 49 0.60 11.33 -4.54
C ILE A 49 0.78 12.00 -5.91
N ASN A 50 0.18 11.45 -6.96
CA ASN A 50 0.23 12.03 -8.30
C ASN A 50 -0.41 13.42 -8.35
N GLU A 51 -1.50 13.64 -7.62
CA GLU A 51 -2.12 14.97 -7.49
C GLU A 51 -1.23 15.95 -6.71
N LEU A 52 -0.69 15.52 -5.58
CA LEU A 52 0.18 16.35 -4.72
C LEU A 52 1.51 16.70 -5.37
N THR A 53 2.00 15.87 -6.29
CA THR A 53 3.25 16.08 -7.03
C THR A 53 3.04 16.72 -8.40
N ARG A 54 1.78 16.94 -8.80
CA ARG A 54 1.45 17.56 -10.10
C ARG A 54 2.16 18.90 -10.27
N GLY A 55 2.87 19.05 -11.40
CA GLY A 55 3.62 20.27 -11.72
C GLY A 55 4.91 20.47 -10.90
N LYS A 56 5.26 19.54 -10.02
CA LYS A 56 6.53 19.56 -9.28
C LYS A 56 7.59 18.74 -10.03
N THR A 57 8.85 19.07 -9.80
CA THR A 57 9.97 18.28 -10.33
C THR A 57 10.22 17.10 -9.39
N VAL A 58 9.87 15.88 -9.84
CA VAL A 58 10.08 14.63 -9.10
C VAL A 58 11.36 13.93 -9.60
N ARG A 59 12.09 13.29 -8.70
CA ARG A 59 13.30 12.50 -8.99
C ARG A 59 13.29 11.23 -8.14
N ASP A 60 13.53 10.10 -8.77
CA ASP A 60 13.77 8.84 -8.08
C ASP A 60 15.25 8.73 -7.70
N ILE A 61 15.54 8.24 -6.50
CA ILE A 61 16.90 8.00 -6.01
C ILE A 61 16.99 6.55 -5.57
N GLU A 62 17.85 5.78 -6.24
CA GLU A 62 18.14 4.40 -5.87
C GLU A 62 19.28 4.35 -4.84
N ILE A 63 19.07 3.63 -3.75
CA ILE A 63 20.08 3.39 -2.70
C ILE A 63 20.28 1.88 -2.61
N ALA A 64 21.52 1.42 -2.70
CA ALA A 64 21.86 0.04 -2.40
C ALA A 64 21.88 -0.15 -0.87
N ALA A 65 21.10 -1.11 -0.38
CA ALA A 65 21.09 -1.52 1.03
C ALA A 65 22.27 -2.45 1.36
#